data_AF-A0A2R6E2Z3-F1
#
_entry.id   AF-A0A2R6E2Z3-F1
#
_cell.length_a   1.000
_cell.length_b   1.000
_cell.length_c   1.000
_cell.angle_alpha   90.00
_cell.angle_beta   90.00
_cell.angle_gamma   90.00
#
_symmetry.space_group_name_H-M   'P 1'
#
loop_
_entity.id
_entity.type
_entity.pdbx_description
1 polymer ?
#
loop_
_entity_poly.entity_id
_entity_poly.type
_entity_poly.pdbx_seq_one_letter_code
_entity_poly.pdbx_strand_id
1 'polypeptide(L)'
;MTTFEAGEFTLHKVRDHVWEMPQEDGMRVPARVFASEALLEEIADDLSLQQLRNTTHLPGIRKYAICMPDGHQGYGFPVGGVAGIDAEDGCISPGAVGYDINCLSGDTDVRLSFGRRLPMADLRERFEDEQAVVAGEELTGSEIRLFTESEEERVFEVETETGRTLRATADHPLRTPDGMVEVDDLDAGDTVLVHPFEGIDHEDPEEFTVLSESDFDH
;
A
#
# COMPACT_ATOMS: atom_id res chain seq x y z
N MET A 1 13.56 34.86 4.48
CA MET A 1 12.77 33.62 4.39
C MET A 1 13.11 33.04 3.04
N THR A 2 13.65 31.83 2.97
CA THR A 2 14.02 31.21 1.70
C THR A 2 12.76 30.65 1.05
N THR A 3 12.56 30.91 -0.25
CA THR A 3 11.44 30.38 -1.02
C THR A 3 11.95 29.51 -2.17
N PHE A 4 11.11 28.58 -2.61
CA PHE A 4 11.29 27.79 -3.81
C PHE A 4 10.09 28.07 -4.73
N GLU A 5 10.36 28.47 -5.96
CA GLU A 5 9.32 28.84 -6.93
C GLU A 5 9.09 27.67 -7.89
N ALA A 6 7.86 27.18 -7.96
CA ALA A 6 7.45 26.00 -8.72
C ALA A 6 6.23 26.33 -9.58
N GLY A 7 6.45 27.00 -10.72
CA GLY A 7 5.36 27.45 -11.59
C GLY A 7 4.46 28.48 -10.89
N GLU A 8 3.20 28.10 -10.62
CA GLU A 8 2.25 28.95 -9.87
C GLU A 8 2.40 28.84 -8.35
N PHE A 9 3.18 27.88 -7.85
CA PHE A 9 3.33 27.63 -6.42
C PHE A 9 4.59 28.30 -5.88
N THR A 10 4.46 28.97 -4.74
CA THR A 10 5.61 29.43 -3.94
C THR A 10 5.65 28.62 -2.66
N LEU A 11 6.74 27.86 -2.45
CA LEU A 11 6.97 27.10 -1.24
C LEU A 11 7.92 27.86 -0.31
N HIS A 12 7.56 27.98 0.97
CA HIS A 12 8.37 28.64 1.98
C HIS A 12 9.17 27.63 2.80
N LYS A 13 10.49 27.82 2.90
CA LYS A 13 11.32 26.97 3.74
C LYS A 13 10.99 27.21 5.22
N VAL A 14 10.50 26.18 5.90
CA VAL A 14 10.22 26.19 7.34
C VAL A 14 11.47 25.80 8.12
N ARG A 15 12.13 24.72 7.70
CA ARG A 15 13.42 24.24 8.20
C ARG A 15 14.11 23.40 7.13
N ASP A 16 15.29 22.86 7.43
CA ASP A 16 15.98 21.99 6.48
C ASP A 16 15.11 20.81 6.07
N HIS A 17 15.01 20.65 4.74
CA HIS A 17 14.19 19.68 4.04
C HIS A 17 12.68 19.78 4.28
N VAL A 18 12.18 20.89 4.84
CA VAL A 18 10.74 21.09 5.07
C VAL A 18 10.29 22.40 4.48
N TRP A 19 9.37 22.28 3.54
CA TRP A 19 8.80 23.38 2.79
C TRP A 19 7.30 23.43 3.01
N GLU A 20 6.74 24.63 3.02
CA GLU A 20 5.31 24.85 3.26
C GLU A 20 4.71 25.59 2.08
N MET A 21 3.64 25.02 1.52
CA MET A 21 2.71 25.75 0.66
C MET A 21 1.74 26.49 1.58
N PRO A 22 1.72 27.83 1.55
CA PRO A 22 0.84 28.61 2.42
C PRO A 22 -0.62 28.28 2.12
N GLN A 23 -1.47 28.43 3.13
CA GLN A 23 -2.90 28.19 3.00
C GLN A 23 -3.57 29.35 2.25
N GLU A 24 -3.95 29.11 1.00
CA GLU A 24 -4.53 30.11 0.09
C GLU A 24 -5.77 29.54 -0.63
N ASP A 25 -6.50 30.35 -1.40
CA ASP A 25 -7.53 29.90 -2.35
C ASP A 25 -8.59 28.87 -1.87
N GLY A 26 -8.95 28.91 -0.58
CA GLY A 26 -9.96 28.02 -0.02
C GLY A 26 -9.43 26.68 0.49
N MET A 27 -8.10 26.49 0.50
CA MET A 27 -7.43 25.42 1.22
C MET A 27 -7.88 25.44 2.69
N ARG A 28 -8.15 24.27 3.27
CA ARG A 28 -8.56 24.16 4.69
C ARG A 28 -7.37 24.10 5.64
N VAL A 29 -6.22 23.66 5.13
CA VAL A 29 -4.93 23.56 5.83
C VAL A 29 -3.81 23.95 4.85
N PRO A 30 -2.62 24.39 5.32
CA PRO A 30 -1.45 24.49 4.46
C PRO A 30 -0.96 23.10 4.01
N ALA A 31 -0.04 23.05 3.04
CA ALA A 31 0.63 21.80 2.68
C ALA A 31 2.11 21.80 3.08
N ARG A 32 2.68 20.63 3.34
CA ARG A 32 4.11 20.42 3.60
C ARG A 32 4.71 19.48 2.58
N VAL A 33 5.92 19.82 2.13
CA VAL A 33 6.75 18.96 1.29
C VAL A 33 8.05 18.68 2.03
N PHE A 34 8.36 17.39 2.19
CA PHE A 34 9.62 16.94 2.77
C PHE A 34 10.59 16.62 1.65
N ALA A 35 11.55 17.50 1.35
CA ALA A 35 12.43 17.31 0.20
C ALA A 35 13.71 18.16 0.28
N SER A 36 14.79 17.65 -0.30
CA SER A 36 15.93 18.50 -0.71
C SER A 36 15.50 19.42 -1.87
N GLU A 37 16.27 20.46 -2.17
CA GLU A 37 15.96 21.33 -3.32
C GLU A 37 15.97 20.54 -4.64
N ALA A 38 16.87 19.58 -4.80
CA ALA A 38 16.90 18.69 -5.97
C ALA A 38 15.63 17.84 -6.09
N LEU A 39 15.14 17.26 -4.99
CA LEU A 39 13.89 16.49 -5.00
C LEU A 39 12.67 17.40 -5.22
N LEU A 40 12.70 18.65 -4.74
CA LEU A 40 11.63 19.62 -5.03
C LEU A 40 11.53 19.95 -6.51
N GLU A 41 12.65 20.02 -7.23
CA GLU A 41 12.64 20.22 -8.68
C GLU A 41 11.92 19.07 -9.39
N GLU A 42 12.18 17.82 -8.99
CA GLU A 42 11.50 16.64 -9.53
C GLU A 42 10.00 16.62 -9.17
N ILE A 43 9.64 16.86 -7.90
CA ILE A 43 8.23 16.92 -7.44
C ILE A 43 7.46 18.04 -8.17
N ALA A 44 8.14 19.11 -8.57
CA ALA A 44 7.54 20.24 -9.27
C ALA A 44 7.41 20.03 -10.79
N ASP A 45 8.01 18.98 -11.36
CA ASP A 45 8.02 18.73 -12.83
C ASP A 45 6.71 18.08 -13.32
N ASP A 46 5.81 17.70 -12.41
CA ASP A 46 4.50 17.13 -12.73
C ASP A 46 3.35 17.79 -11.93
N LEU A 47 2.17 17.15 -11.88
CA LEU A 47 1.01 17.69 -11.17
C LEU A 47 1.01 17.41 -9.65
N SER A 48 2.10 16.93 -9.05
CA SER A 48 2.15 16.57 -7.63
C SER A 48 1.79 17.72 -6.70
N LEU A 49 2.37 18.90 -6.92
CA LEU A 49 2.07 20.08 -6.10
C LEU A 49 0.62 20.54 -6.28
N GLN A 50 0.06 20.41 -7.48
CA GLN A 50 -1.35 20.69 -7.73
C GLN A 50 -2.26 19.69 -7.01
N GLN A 51 -1.93 18.40 -7.05
CA GLN A 51 -2.68 17.35 -6.36
C GLN A 51 -2.60 17.55 -4.85
N LEU A 52 -1.41 17.88 -4.32
CA LEU A 52 -1.22 18.23 -2.93
C LEU A 52 -2.06 19.46 -2.52
N ARG A 53 -2.09 20.52 -3.35
CA ARG A 53 -3.01 21.65 -3.13
C ARG A 53 -4.46 21.18 -3.09
N ASN A 54 -4.89 20.31 -4.01
CA ASN A 54 -6.26 19.78 -4.02
C ASN A 54 -6.58 19.00 -2.73
N THR A 55 -5.65 18.16 -2.25
CA THR A 55 -5.78 17.42 -0.99
C THR A 55 -6.12 18.31 0.19
N THR A 56 -5.53 19.52 0.27
CA THR A 56 -5.79 20.45 1.39
C THR A 56 -7.23 20.95 1.47
N HIS A 57 -8.05 20.73 0.43
CA HIS A 57 -9.46 21.12 0.40
C HIS A 57 -10.40 20.05 0.97
N LEU A 58 -9.89 18.83 1.27
CA LEU A 58 -10.73 17.73 1.75
C LEU A 58 -11.43 18.06 3.07
N PRO A 59 -12.74 17.77 3.20
CA PRO A 59 -13.46 17.88 4.47
C PRO A 59 -12.74 17.13 5.60
N GLY A 60 -12.67 17.76 6.78
CA GLY A 60 -12.06 17.16 7.96
C GLY A 60 -10.53 17.04 7.94
N ILE A 61 -9.82 17.49 6.90
CA ILE A 61 -8.34 17.43 6.90
C ILE A 61 -7.74 18.24 8.05
N ARG A 62 -6.72 17.66 8.70
CA ARG A 62 -6.09 18.20 9.91
C ARG A 62 -4.64 18.57 9.68
N LYS A 63 -4.25 19.72 10.25
CA LYS A 63 -2.88 20.28 10.30
C LYS A 63 -2.26 20.60 8.93
N TYR A 64 -1.97 19.58 8.11
CA TYR A 64 -1.27 19.73 6.83
C TYR A 64 -1.72 18.63 5.86
N ALA A 65 -1.73 18.93 4.56
CA ALA A 65 -1.49 17.91 3.54
C ALA A 65 0.02 17.69 3.41
N ILE A 66 0.49 16.46 3.28
CA ILE A 66 1.92 16.15 3.24
C ILE A 66 2.28 15.47 1.92
N CYS A 67 3.42 15.85 1.36
CA CYS A 67 4.09 15.16 0.26
C CYS A 67 5.47 14.71 0.74
N MET A 68 5.75 13.41 0.60
CA MET A 68 7.01 12.77 0.95
C MET A 68 8.10 13.03 -0.11
N PRO A 69 9.39 12.76 0.18
CA PRO A 69 10.50 13.11 -0.72
C PRO A 69 10.49 12.44 -2.09
N ASP A 70 9.78 11.32 -2.21
CA ASP A 70 9.54 10.50 -3.39
C ASP A 70 8.20 10.81 -4.09
N GLY A 71 7.54 11.88 -3.66
CA GLY A 71 6.21 12.24 -4.14
C GLY A 71 6.20 12.53 -5.64
N HIS A 72 5.21 11.96 -6.32
CA HIS A 72 5.01 12.14 -7.75
C HIS A 72 3.52 12.03 -8.10
N GLN A 73 3.17 12.39 -9.32
CA GLN A 73 1.79 12.52 -9.75
C GLN A 73 1.04 11.19 -9.63
N GLY A 74 -0.03 11.17 -8.83
CA GLY A 74 -0.92 10.02 -8.64
C GLY A 74 -2.31 10.25 -9.24
N TYR A 75 -3.33 9.60 -8.65
CA TYR A 75 -4.72 9.72 -9.07
C TYR A 75 -5.53 10.59 -8.09
N GLY A 76 -5.56 11.89 -8.37
CA GLY A 76 -6.25 12.89 -7.54
C GLY A 76 -5.44 13.33 -6.32
N PHE A 77 -4.74 12.41 -5.68
CA PHE A 77 -3.70 12.62 -4.67
C PHE A 77 -2.33 12.28 -5.26
N PRO A 78 -1.24 12.94 -4.81
CA PRO A 78 0.11 12.51 -5.18
C PRO A 78 0.42 11.15 -4.54
N VAL A 79 1.17 10.30 -5.25
CA VAL A 79 1.88 9.18 -4.62
C VAL A 79 2.87 9.76 -3.61
N GLY A 80 3.11 9.08 -2.49
CA GLY A 80 3.85 9.65 -1.34
C GLY A 80 3.06 10.76 -0.63
N GLY A 81 1.76 10.89 -0.88
CA GLY A 81 0.89 11.85 -0.20
C GLY A 81 0.34 11.31 1.12
N VAL A 82 0.35 12.13 2.17
CA VAL A 82 -0.24 11.80 3.49
C VAL A 82 -1.23 12.88 3.91
N ALA A 83 -2.42 12.46 4.38
CA ALA A 83 -3.43 13.36 4.90
C ALA A 83 -4.15 12.74 6.11
N GLY A 84 -4.08 13.41 7.25
CA GLY A 84 -4.91 13.07 8.41
C GLY A 84 -6.30 13.66 8.25
N ILE A 85 -7.33 12.81 8.15
CA ILE A 85 -8.73 13.22 8.02
C ILE A 85 -9.50 12.88 9.29
N ASP A 86 -10.31 13.83 9.77
CA ASP A 86 -11.19 13.62 10.90
C ASP A 86 -12.20 12.48 10.65
N ALA A 87 -12.35 11.57 11.61
CA ALA A 87 -13.21 10.40 11.44
C ALA A 87 -14.71 10.70 11.57
N GLU A 88 -15.09 11.80 12.23
CA GLU A 88 -16.50 12.15 12.46
C GLU A 88 -17.04 13.06 11.34
N ASP A 89 -16.28 14.08 10.96
CA ASP A 89 -16.72 15.13 10.03
C ASP A 89 -15.92 15.17 8.71
N GLY A 90 -15.10 14.15 8.45
CA GLY A 90 -14.24 14.07 7.28
C GLY A 90 -14.77 13.19 6.14
N CYS A 91 -13.88 12.85 5.22
CA CYS A 91 -14.16 11.99 4.07
C CYS A 91 -13.11 10.89 3.89
N ILE A 92 -13.50 9.83 3.18
CA ILE A 92 -12.56 8.84 2.64
C ILE A 92 -12.44 9.07 1.13
N SER A 93 -11.21 9.10 0.63
CA SER A 93 -10.91 9.21 -0.80
C SER A 93 -10.18 7.95 -1.26
N PRO A 94 -10.80 7.07 -2.08
CA PRO A 94 -10.12 5.90 -2.63
C PRO A 94 -8.86 6.25 -3.41
N GLY A 95 -8.86 7.38 -4.14
CA GLY A 95 -7.68 7.87 -4.87
C GLY A 95 -6.52 8.30 -3.97
N ALA A 96 -6.77 8.52 -2.67
CA ALA A 96 -5.72 8.79 -1.68
C ALA A 96 -5.10 7.51 -1.09
N VAL A 97 -5.75 6.36 -1.26
CA VAL A 97 -5.21 5.06 -0.85
C VAL A 97 -4.43 4.42 -2.01
N GLY A 98 -4.98 4.52 -3.23
CA GLY A 98 -4.39 3.92 -4.42
C GLY A 98 -5.27 2.82 -5.01
N TYR A 99 -4.96 2.42 -6.23
CA TYR A 99 -5.67 1.35 -6.92
C TYR A 99 -5.26 -0.04 -6.41
N ASP A 100 -3.96 -0.22 -6.15
CA ASP A 100 -3.38 -1.47 -5.67
C ASP A 100 -3.33 -1.46 -4.13
N ILE A 101 -4.48 -1.74 -3.51
CA ILE A 101 -4.63 -1.74 -2.06
C ILE A 101 -3.89 -2.94 -1.49
N ASN A 102 -3.01 -2.70 -0.52
CA ASN A 102 -2.25 -3.74 0.19
C ASN A 102 -1.27 -4.49 -0.74
N CYS A 103 -0.47 -3.75 -1.51
CA CYS A 103 0.65 -4.31 -2.27
C CYS A 103 1.61 -5.07 -1.32
N LEU A 104 2.12 -6.21 -1.78
CA LEU A 104 2.94 -7.14 -1.01
C LEU A 104 4.15 -7.59 -1.83
N SER A 105 5.16 -8.15 -1.16
CA SER A 105 6.30 -8.74 -1.86
C SER A 105 5.92 -10.05 -2.57
N GLY A 106 6.59 -10.34 -3.69
CA GLY A 106 6.31 -11.54 -4.48
C GLY A 106 6.50 -12.88 -3.74
N ASP A 107 7.34 -12.91 -2.71
CA ASP A 107 7.55 -14.08 -1.85
C ASP A 107 6.49 -14.25 -0.76
N THR A 108 5.51 -13.34 -0.65
CA THR A 108 4.41 -13.47 0.29
C THR A 108 3.48 -14.61 -0.10
N ASP A 109 3.21 -15.53 0.83
CA ASP A 109 2.26 -16.63 0.64
C ASP A 109 0.82 -16.11 0.54
N VAL A 110 0.13 -16.54 -0.52
CA VAL A 110 -1.31 -16.30 -0.72
C VAL A 110 -2.06 -17.60 -0.46
N ARG A 111 -3.00 -17.58 0.48
CA ARG A 111 -3.90 -18.71 0.72
C ARG A 111 -4.93 -18.81 -0.39
N LEU A 112 -5.07 -19.98 -0.97
CA LEU A 112 -6.06 -20.31 -1.99
C LEU A 112 -7.35 -20.87 -1.39
N SER A 113 -8.45 -20.80 -2.14
CA SER A 113 -9.80 -21.15 -1.69
C SER A 113 -9.92 -22.58 -1.14
N PHE A 114 -9.08 -23.50 -1.63
CA PHE A 114 -9.02 -24.90 -1.19
C PHE A 114 -8.00 -25.17 -0.06
N GLY A 115 -7.50 -24.13 0.59
CA GLY A 115 -6.59 -24.24 1.73
C GLY A 115 -5.13 -24.49 1.37
N ARG A 116 -4.78 -24.56 0.08
CA ARG A 116 -3.40 -24.49 -0.39
C ARG A 116 -2.82 -23.08 -0.16
N ARG A 117 -1.51 -22.96 -0.10
CA ARG A 117 -0.79 -21.68 -0.19
C ARG A 117 0.23 -21.73 -1.31
N LEU A 118 0.47 -20.58 -1.92
CA LEU A 118 1.45 -20.41 -2.98
C LEU A 118 2.07 -19.01 -2.85
N PRO A 119 3.39 -18.83 -3.07
CA PRO A 119 3.98 -17.51 -3.19
C PRO A 119 3.28 -16.68 -4.26
N MET A 120 3.08 -15.39 -4.00
CA MET A 120 2.38 -14.49 -4.92
C MET A 120 3.03 -14.46 -6.31
N ALA A 121 4.36 -14.51 -6.38
CA ALA A 121 5.11 -14.55 -7.64
C ALA A 121 4.72 -15.76 -8.52
N ASP A 122 4.44 -16.91 -7.92
CA ASP A 122 4.09 -18.14 -8.65
C ASP A 122 2.64 -18.11 -9.16
N LEU A 123 1.78 -17.23 -8.60
CA LEU A 123 0.42 -17.02 -9.13
C LEU A 123 0.43 -16.35 -10.50
N ARG A 124 1.52 -15.70 -10.91
CA ARG A 124 1.61 -15.00 -12.20
C ARG A 124 1.21 -15.88 -13.39
N GLU A 125 1.55 -17.16 -13.35
CA GLU A 125 1.30 -18.11 -14.44
C GLU A 125 -0.05 -18.83 -14.30
N ARG A 126 -0.79 -18.61 -13.21
CA ARG A 126 -1.95 -19.43 -12.81
C ARG A 126 -3.15 -18.65 -12.29
N PHE A 127 -3.04 -17.33 -12.15
CA PHE A 127 -4.03 -16.52 -11.44
C PHE A 127 -5.43 -16.61 -12.06
N GLU A 128 -5.54 -16.93 -13.35
CA GLU A 128 -6.82 -17.11 -14.04
C GLU A 128 -7.58 -18.37 -13.57
N ASP A 129 -6.86 -19.39 -13.10
CA ASP A 129 -7.42 -20.67 -12.66
C ASP A 129 -7.50 -20.81 -11.13
N GLU A 130 -6.94 -19.84 -10.39
CA GLU A 130 -6.84 -19.88 -8.94
C GLU A 130 -7.75 -18.83 -8.27
N GLN A 131 -8.15 -19.12 -7.02
CA GLN A 131 -8.91 -18.19 -6.20
C GLN A 131 -8.19 -17.93 -4.89
N ALA A 132 -7.92 -16.66 -4.58
CA ALA A 132 -7.31 -16.24 -3.32
C ALA A 132 -8.35 -16.11 -2.21
N VAL A 133 -7.95 -16.34 -0.96
CA VAL A 133 -8.76 -16.04 0.22
C VAL A 133 -8.53 -14.60 0.63
N VAL A 134 -9.60 -13.82 0.67
CA VAL A 134 -9.61 -12.41 1.07
C VAL A 134 -10.39 -12.22 2.36
N ALA A 135 -10.02 -11.20 3.14
CA ALA A 135 -10.69 -10.84 4.38
C ALA A 135 -11.86 -9.86 4.12
N GLY A 136 -13.09 -10.30 4.41
CA GLY A 136 -14.30 -9.47 4.48
C GLY A 136 -14.89 -9.48 5.90
N GLU A 137 -16.22 -9.51 6.02
CA GLU A 137 -16.89 -9.86 7.30
C GLU A 137 -16.48 -11.27 7.78
N GLU A 138 -16.22 -12.15 6.81
CA GLU A 138 -15.64 -13.47 6.98
C GLU A 138 -14.56 -13.70 5.90
N LEU A 139 -13.74 -14.74 6.07
CA LEU A 139 -12.78 -15.14 5.04
C LEU A 139 -13.53 -15.76 3.86
N THR A 140 -13.36 -15.22 2.65
CA THR A 140 -14.02 -15.73 1.44
C THR A 140 -13.02 -15.93 0.30
N GLY A 141 -13.30 -16.88 -0.58
CA GLY A 141 -12.57 -17.02 -1.85
C GLY A 141 -12.98 -15.92 -2.83
N SER A 142 -12.02 -15.44 -3.63
CA SER A 142 -12.22 -14.52 -4.74
C SER A 142 -11.33 -14.91 -5.91
N GLU A 143 -11.83 -14.74 -7.12
CA GLU A 143 -11.02 -14.80 -8.33
C GLU A 143 -9.93 -13.71 -8.30
N ILE A 144 -8.76 -14.04 -8.83
CA ILE A 144 -7.68 -13.08 -9.05
C ILE A 144 -7.88 -12.50 -10.45
N ARG A 145 -8.11 -11.19 -10.55
CA ARG A 145 -8.51 -10.56 -11.82
C ARG A 145 -7.38 -9.85 -12.57
N LEU A 146 -6.34 -9.48 -11.84
CA LEU A 146 -5.22 -8.72 -12.35
C LEU A 146 -3.98 -9.07 -11.52
N PHE A 147 -2.83 -9.14 -12.19
CA PHE A 147 -1.53 -9.29 -11.55
C PHE A 147 -0.64 -8.12 -11.98
N THR A 148 -0.18 -7.33 -11.02
CA THR A 148 0.66 -6.14 -11.21
C THR A 148 1.97 -6.30 -10.45
N GLU A 149 3.05 -5.73 -10.97
CA GLU A 149 4.39 -5.76 -10.39
C GLU A 149 4.97 -4.35 -10.47
N SER A 150 5.67 -3.92 -9.42
CA SER A 150 6.40 -2.65 -9.34
C SER A 150 7.90 -2.91 -9.20
N GLU A 151 8.73 -1.89 -9.44
CA GLU A 151 10.19 -2.02 -9.37
C GLU A 151 10.71 -2.25 -7.93
N GLU A 152 11.95 -2.73 -7.80
CA GLU A 152 12.54 -3.18 -6.53
C GLU A 152 12.61 -2.06 -5.47
N GLU A 153 11.90 -2.28 -4.36
CA GLU A 153 11.93 -1.40 -3.18
C GLU A 153 12.74 -2.03 -2.03
N ARG A 154 13.18 -1.18 -1.09
CA ARG A 154 13.81 -1.65 0.14
C ARG A 154 12.77 -2.32 1.04
N VAL A 155 12.94 -3.63 1.27
CA VAL A 155 12.08 -4.42 2.17
C VAL A 155 12.76 -4.70 3.51
N PHE A 156 11.95 -4.87 4.55
CA PHE A 156 12.30 -5.28 5.90
C PHE A 156 11.83 -6.71 6.13
N GLU A 157 12.52 -7.46 6.98
CA GLU A 157 12.13 -8.81 7.38
C GLU A 157 11.70 -8.80 8.86
N VAL A 158 10.48 -9.26 9.12
CA VAL A 158 9.93 -9.44 10.47
C VAL A 158 9.89 -10.92 10.78
N GLU A 159 10.61 -11.34 11.82
CA GLU A 159 10.61 -12.72 12.32
C GLU A 159 9.94 -12.78 13.70
N THR A 160 8.93 -13.63 13.83
CA THR A 160 8.27 -13.90 15.11
C THR A 160 9.04 -14.92 15.94
N GLU A 161 8.87 -14.94 17.26
CA GLU A 161 9.44 -15.98 18.14
C GLU A 161 9.02 -17.41 17.75
N THR A 162 7.90 -17.55 17.02
CA THR A 162 7.41 -18.82 16.49
C THR A 162 8.10 -19.28 15.20
N GLY A 163 9.04 -18.48 14.66
CA GLY A 163 9.77 -18.76 13.43
C GLY A 163 9.04 -18.38 12.15
N ARG A 164 7.90 -17.67 12.25
CA ARG A 164 7.22 -17.10 11.07
C ARG A 164 7.93 -15.85 10.61
N THR A 165 8.09 -15.71 9.30
CA THR A 165 8.74 -14.57 8.66
C THR A 165 7.80 -13.85 7.70
N LEU A 166 7.90 -12.54 7.61
CA LEU A 166 7.26 -11.71 6.59
C LEU A 166 8.27 -10.70 6.05
N ARG A 167 8.24 -10.46 4.74
CA ARG A 167 8.98 -9.35 4.12
C ARG A 167 8.01 -8.29 3.61
N ALA A 168 8.25 -7.03 3.95
CA ALA A 168 7.37 -5.94 3.57
C ALA A 168 8.11 -4.59 3.54
N THR A 169 7.51 -3.57 2.92
CA THR A 169 8.02 -2.19 2.94
C THR A 169 7.87 -1.57 4.34
N ALA A 170 8.57 -0.46 4.58
CA ALA A 170 8.61 0.19 5.89
C ALA A 170 7.22 0.64 6.38
N ASP A 171 6.39 1.14 5.46
CA ASP A 171 5.05 1.66 5.67
C ASP A 171 3.97 0.57 5.73
N HIS A 172 4.32 -0.71 5.50
CA HIS A 172 3.35 -1.79 5.51
C HIS A 172 2.81 -2.03 6.94
N PRO A 173 1.49 -1.98 7.17
CA PRO A 173 0.95 -2.05 8.52
C PRO A 173 0.71 -3.51 8.96
N LEU A 174 1.22 -3.89 10.14
CA LEU A 174 0.93 -5.15 10.81
C LEU A 174 -0.05 -4.96 11.97
N ARG A 175 -0.96 -5.92 12.12
CA ARG A 175 -1.95 -5.94 13.22
C ARG A 175 -1.25 -6.35 14.52
N THR A 176 -1.28 -5.50 15.53
CA THR A 176 -0.83 -5.75 16.91
C THR A 176 -2.05 -5.79 17.85
N PRO A 177 -1.88 -6.16 19.14
CA PRO A 177 -2.96 -6.04 20.14
C PRO A 177 -3.54 -4.62 20.28
N ASP A 178 -2.74 -3.59 20.00
CA ASP A 178 -3.10 -2.18 20.21
C ASP A 178 -3.54 -1.45 18.92
N GLY A 179 -3.48 -2.10 17.77
CA GLY A 179 -3.91 -1.50 16.50
C GLY A 179 -3.12 -2.00 15.30
N MET A 180 -3.10 -1.21 14.22
CA MET A 180 -2.18 -1.43 13.10
C MET A 180 -0.92 -0.59 13.36
N VAL A 181 0.27 -1.17 13.16
CA VAL A 181 1.57 -0.52 13.35
C VAL A 181 2.41 -0.77 12.10
N GLU A 182 3.03 0.27 11.54
CA GLU A 182 3.91 0.16 10.38
C GLU A 182 5.18 -0.64 10.73
N VAL A 183 5.77 -1.33 9.76
CA VAL A 183 6.98 -2.14 9.99
C VAL A 183 8.16 -1.31 10.52
N ASP A 184 8.32 -0.06 10.08
CA ASP A 184 9.39 0.84 10.55
C ASP A 184 9.20 1.28 12.02
N ASP A 185 7.97 1.18 12.55
CA ASP A 185 7.61 1.54 13.92
C ASP A 185 7.62 0.33 14.88
N LEU A 186 7.93 -0.89 14.40
CA LEU A 186 8.02 -2.09 15.23
C LEU A 186 9.41 -2.25 15.84
N ASP A 187 9.45 -2.53 17.14
CA ASP A 187 10.65 -2.87 17.89
C ASP A 187 10.73 -4.38 18.16
N ALA A 188 11.96 -4.90 18.30
CA ALA A 188 12.18 -6.29 18.68
C ALA A 188 11.55 -6.59 20.06
N GLY A 189 10.61 -7.52 20.08
CA GLY A 189 9.81 -7.87 21.27
C GLY A 189 8.35 -7.40 21.19
N ASP A 190 7.99 -6.62 20.17
CA ASP A 190 6.60 -6.26 19.92
C ASP A 190 5.75 -7.46 19.52
N THR A 191 4.48 -7.42 19.92
CA THR A 191 3.52 -8.48 19.63
C THR A 191 2.76 -8.18 18.36
N VAL A 192 2.84 -9.08 17.38
CA VAL A 192 2.02 -9.07 16.17
C VAL A 192 0.99 -10.20 16.20
N LEU A 193 -0.20 -9.96 15.65
CA LEU A 193 -1.23 -10.95 15.49
C LEU A 193 -0.96 -11.76 14.23
N VAL A 194 -0.95 -13.08 14.37
CA VAL A 194 -0.76 -14.02 13.27
C VAL A 194 -2.04 -14.82 13.04
N HIS A 195 -2.31 -15.14 11.79
CA HIS A 195 -3.37 -16.10 11.49
C HIS A 195 -2.85 -17.52 11.73
N PRO A 196 -3.53 -18.37 12.53
CA PRO A 196 -2.99 -19.65 12.97
C PRO A 196 -2.84 -20.69 11.86
N PHE A 197 -3.65 -20.57 10.79
CA PHE A 197 -3.62 -21.48 9.65
C PHE A 197 -3.10 -20.76 8.40
N GLU A 198 -1.92 -21.17 7.92
CA GLU A 198 -1.24 -20.56 6.77
C GLU A 198 -1.60 -21.23 5.44
N GLY A 199 -2.30 -22.37 5.49
CA GLY A 199 -2.52 -23.24 4.34
C GLY A 199 -1.56 -24.44 4.34
N ILE A 200 -1.76 -25.33 3.37
CA ILE A 200 -0.85 -26.42 3.04
C ILE A 200 -0.04 -26.03 1.81
N ASP A 201 1.21 -26.46 1.72
CA ASP A 201 2.05 -26.16 0.55
C ASP A 201 1.36 -26.64 -0.73
N HIS A 202 1.43 -25.80 -1.77
CA HIS A 202 0.91 -26.18 -3.07
C HIS A 202 1.73 -27.31 -3.67
N GLU A 203 1.04 -28.38 -4.07
CA GLU A 203 1.59 -29.46 -4.89
C GLU A 203 0.70 -29.60 -6.12
N ASP A 204 1.31 -29.65 -7.29
CA ASP A 204 0.55 -29.91 -8.51
C ASP A 204 -0.02 -31.32 -8.48
N PRO A 205 -1.33 -31.49 -8.72
CA PRO A 205 -1.91 -32.80 -8.76
C PRO A 205 -1.30 -33.58 -9.93
N GLU A 206 -0.99 -34.85 -9.70
CA GLU A 206 -0.63 -35.74 -10.80
C GLU A 206 -1.80 -35.81 -11.78
N GLU A 207 -1.52 -35.64 -13.07
CA GLU A 207 -2.54 -35.80 -14.11
C GLU A 207 -2.89 -37.29 -14.22
N PHE A 208 -4.12 -37.65 -13.88
CA PHE A 208 -4.61 -39.02 -14.01
C PHE A 208 -6.03 -39.06 -14.58
N THR A 209 -6.31 -40.13 -15.31
CA THR A 209 -7.65 -40.37 -15.86
C THR A 209 -8.57 -40.85 -14.74
N VAL A 210 -9.52 -40.01 -14.33
CA VAL A 210 -10.55 -40.39 -13.34
C VAL A 210 -11.53 -41.39 -13.94
N LEU A 211 -11.96 -41.16 -15.18
CA LEU A 211 -12.85 -42.01 -15.97
C LEU A 211 -12.44 -41.98 -17.44
N SER A 212 -12.57 -43.12 -18.10
CA SER A 212 -12.29 -43.36 -19.51
C SER A 212 -13.57 -43.75 -20.25
N GLU A 213 -13.55 -43.73 -21.59
CA GLU A 213 -14.69 -44.19 -22.39
C GLU A 213 -15.07 -45.64 -22.08
N SER A 214 -14.07 -46.50 -21.81
CA SER A 214 -14.27 -47.90 -21.44
C SER A 214 -15.04 -48.12 -20.13
N ASP A 215 -15.15 -47.10 -19.27
CA ASP A 215 -15.95 -47.18 -18.05
C ASP A 215 -17.47 -47.02 -18.32
N PHE A 216 -17.84 -46.58 -19.53
CA PHE A 216 -19.23 -46.34 -19.96
C PHE A 216 -19.74 -47.34 -21.00
N ASP A 217 -18.90 -48.27 -21.47
CA ASP A 217 -19.31 -49.34 -22.37
C ASP A 217 -20.05 -50.44 -21.58
N HIS A 218 -21.38 -50.43 -21.67
CA HIS A 218 -22.28 -51.45 -21.09
C HIS A 218 -22.64 -52.56 -22.10
#